data_AF-A0A2E0KZQ6-F1
#
_entry.id   AF-A0A2E0KZQ6-F1
#
_cell.length_a   1.000
_cell.length_b   1.000
_cell.length_c   1.000
_cell.angle_alpha   90.00
_cell.angle_beta   90.00
_cell.angle_gamma   90.00
#
_symmetry.space_group_name_H-M   'P 1'
#
loop_
_entity.id
_entity.type
_entity.pdbx_description
1 polymer ?
#
loop_
_entity_poly.entity_id
_entity_poly.type
_entity_poly.pdbx_seq_one_letter_code
_entity_poly.pdbx_strand_id
1 'polypeptide(L)'
;MTMGRLTAHLWRQFRHWDRLAKLAFGLAVLLLVPSLLMVIFGPFELRQPALIGVIGLVIVAQVIFMWANRTMVTPLTQAQRLYLDGEFAQASDLLEGLRAADKADFRALTLLGNTYRQQGMIDHSEAVLLEALDIQPNHHYPLYGFGRTLLIQGRYREAADIIERALAAGSPPVVRLDLAEALFHSGQVDAAAQQASDAMQDGVEPHRQLMGAYLLFRMEKGAAPERSWIAAGLAYWQAEADRFADTPYGTLLADDVRAMERLMQEV
;
A
#
# COMPACT_ATOMS: atom_id res chain seq x y z
N MET A 1 -12.86 -26.52 -2.14
CA MET A 1 -13.96 -25.53 -2.27
C MET A 1 -15.23 -26.26 -2.68
N THR A 2 -16.31 -26.16 -1.91
CA THR A 2 -17.58 -26.82 -2.22
C THR A 2 -18.35 -26.04 -3.29
N MET A 3 -18.99 -26.74 -4.24
CA MET A 3 -19.81 -26.17 -5.34
C MET A 3 -20.76 -25.05 -4.89
N GLY A 4 -21.34 -25.15 -3.70
CA GLY A 4 -22.26 -24.15 -3.15
C GLY A 4 -21.63 -22.79 -2.82
N ARG A 5 -20.32 -22.71 -2.53
CA ARG A 5 -19.64 -21.42 -2.30
C ARG A 5 -19.38 -20.68 -3.60
N LEU A 6 -19.13 -21.42 -4.69
CA LEU A 6 -18.88 -20.85 -6.02
C LEU A 6 -20.17 -20.22 -6.58
N THR A 7 -21.29 -20.93 -6.47
CA THR A 7 -22.60 -20.44 -6.93
C THR A 7 -23.08 -19.23 -6.13
N ALA A 8 -22.89 -19.24 -4.80
CA ALA A 8 -23.23 -18.10 -3.94
C ALA A 8 -22.38 -16.85 -4.25
N HIS A 9 -21.10 -17.04 -4.57
CA HIS A 9 -20.19 -15.96 -4.96
C HIS A 9 -20.58 -15.35 -6.32
N LEU A 10 -20.80 -16.19 -7.33
CA LEU A 10 -21.23 -15.76 -8.66
C LEU A 10 -22.59 -15.04 -8.62
N TRP A 11 -23.52 -15.51 -7.78
CA TRP A 11 -24.81 -14.86 -7.59
C TRP A 11 -24.70 -13.48 -6.94
N ARG A 12 -23.82 -13.31 -5.94
CA ARG A 12 -23.54 -11.97 -5.38
C ARG A 12 -22.92 -11.06 -6.41
N GLN A 13 -21.98 -11.54 -7.22
CA GLN A 13 -21.36 -10.74 -8.28
C GLN A 13 -22.40 -10.26 -9.29
N PHE A 14 -23.28 -11.15 -9.75
CA PHE A 14 -24.35 -10.82 -10.68
C PHE A 14 -25.29 -9.72 -10.15
N ARG A 15 -25.54 -9.66 -8.83
CA ARG A 15 -26.35 -8.59 -8.24
C ARG A 15 -25.73 -7.20 -8.36
N HIS A 16 -24.41 -7.07 -8.41
CA HIS A 16 -23.71 -5.78 -8.46
C HIS A 16 -23.49 -5.25 -9.88
N TRP A 17 -23.80 -6.05 -10.91
CA TRP A 17 -23.72 -5.61 -12.30
C TRP A 17 -24.72 -4.48 -12.59
N ASP A 18 -24.36 -3.59 -13.50
CA ASP A 18 -25.29 -2.58 -14.01
C ASP A 18 -26.45 -3.24 -14.77
N ARG A 19 -27.54 -2.48 -14.95
CA ARG A 19 -28.77 -3.01 -15.56
C ARG A 19 -28.55 -3.49 -16.99
N LEU A 20 -27.67 -2.84 -17.75
CA LEU A 20 -27.43 -3.18 -19.15
C LEU A 20 -26.64 -4.49 -19.26
N ALA A 21 -25.59 -4.67 -18.44
CA ALA A 21 -24.86 -5.94 -18.36
C ALA A 21 -25.76 -7.13 -17.99
N LYS A 22 -26.65 -6.94 -17.00
CA LYS A 22 -27.60 -7.99 -16.58
C LYS A 22 -28.54 -8.39 -17.72
N LEU A 23 -29.11 -7.41 -18.42
CA LEU A 23 -30.02 -7.65 -19.54
C LEU A 23 -29.31 -8.33 -20.71
N ALA A 24 -28.12 -7.84 -21.07
CA ALA A 24 -27.33 -8.40 -22.17
C ALA A 24 -26.91 -9.85 -21.89
N PHE A 25 -26.43 -10.13 -20.68
CA PHE A 25 -26.07 -11.49 -20.27
C PHE A 25 -27.28 -12.42 -20.20
N GLY A 26 -28.40 -11.94 -19.64
CA GLY A 26 -29.66 -12.69 -19.59
C GLY A 26 -30.17 -13.05 -20.98
N LEU A 27 -30.10 -12.11 -21.94
CA LEU A 27 -30.47 -12.36 -23.33
C LEU A 27 -29.53 -13.39 -24.00
N ALA A 28 -28.22 -13.29 -23.77
CA ALA A 28 -27.26 -14.25 -24.30
C ALA A 28 -27.55 -15.68 -23.79
N VAL A 29 -27.81 -15.84 -22.49
CA VAL A 29 -28.19 -17.13 -21.90
C VAL A 29 -29.54 -17.63 -22.43
N LEU A 30 -30.53 -16.74 -22.57
CA LEU A 30 -31.85 -17.07 -23.11
C LEU A 30 -31.77 -17.61 -24.55
N LEU A 31 -30.92 -17.01 -25.39
CA LEU A 31 -30.71 -17.46 -26.78
C LEU A 31 -29.84 -18.72 -26.86
N LEU A 32 -28.97 -18.95 -25.88
CA LEU A 32 -28.07 -20.09 -25.86
C LEU A 32 -28.83 -21.42 -25.67
N VAL A 33 -29.90 -21.43 -24.87
CA VAL A 33 -30.74 -22.62 -24.64
C VAL A 33 -31.38 -23.17 -25.94
N PRO A 34 -32.16 -22.40 -26.73
CA PRO A 34 -32.73 -22.88 -27.97
C PRO A 34 -31.66 -23.20 -29.02
N SER A 35 -30.56 -22.45 -29.08
CA SER A 35 -29.43 -22.78 -29.97
C SER A 35 -28.80 -24.13 -29.62
N LEU A 36 -28.65 -24.45 -28.32
CA LEU A 36 -28.13 -25.74 -27.87
C LEU A 36 -29.12 -26.88 -28.18
N LEU A 37 -30.42 -26.66 -27.97
CA LEU A 37 -31.46 -27.63 -28.33
C LEU A 37 -31.48 -27.89 -29.85
N MET A 38 -31.25 -26.87 -30.67
CA MET A 38 -31.15 -27.03 -32.13
C MET A 38 -29.91 -27.83 -32.55
N VAL A 39 -28.78 -27.72 -31.84
CA VAL A 39 -27.59 -28.55 -32.10
C VAL A 39 -27.86 -30.02 -31.78
N ILE A 40 -28.56 -30.30 -30.67
CA ILE A 40 -28.79 -31.67 -30.17
C ILE A 40 -29.91 -32.37 -30.93
N PHE A 41 -31.07 -31.70 -31.08
CA PHE A 41 -32.30 -32.29 -31.60
C PHE A 41 -32.69 -31.80 -32.99
N GLY A 42 -32.05 -30.76 -33.52
CA GLY A 42 -32.39 -30.16 -34.80
C GLY A 42 -32.02 -31.01 -36.02
N PRO A 43 -32.58 -30.68 -37.20
CA PRO A 43 -32.24 -31.31 -38.47
C PRO A 43 -30.77 -31.06 -38.83
N PHE A 44 -30.14 -32.02 -39.51
CA PHE A 44 -28.69 -32.02 -39.77
C PHE A 44 -28.18 -30.73 -40.42
N GLU A 45 -28.96 -30.16 -41.34
CA GLU A 45 -28.66 -28.92 -42.06
C GLU A 45 -28.54 -27.69 -41.13
N LEU A 46 -29.27 -27.67 -40.01
CA LEU A 46 -29.29 -26.54 -39.08
C LEU A 46 -28.30 -26.71 -37.92
N ARG A 47 -27.68 -27.89 -37.75
CA ARG A 47 -26.78 -28.15 -36.63
C ARG A 47 -25.49 -27.33 -36.69
N GLN A 48 -24.87 -27.22 -37.88
CA GLN A 48 -23.66 -26.42 -38.04
C GLN A 48 -23.86 -24.92 -37.81
N PRO A 49 -24.87 -24.24 -38.40
CA PRO A 49 -25.12 -22.83 -38.09
C PRO A 49 -25.54 -22.62 -36.63
N ALA A 50 -26.29 -23.55 -36.03
CA ALA A 50 -26.61 -23.50 -34.60
C ALA A 50 -25.37 -23.62 -33.71
N LEU A 51 -24.41 -24.49 -34.07
CA LEU A 51 -23.13 -24.63 -33.35
C LEU A 51 -22.31 -23.35 -33.39
N ILE A 52 -22.21 -22.70 -34.55
CA ILE A 52 -21.55 -21.38 -34.68
C ILE A 52 -22.26 -20.35 -33.80
N GLY A 53 -23.60 -20.35 -33.78
CA GLY A 53 -24.40 -19.50 -32.91
C GLY A 53 -24.11 -19.72 -31.42
N VAL A 54 -24.02 -20.98 -30.97
CA VAL A 54 -23.66 -21.32 -29.59
C VAL A 54 -22.27 -20.79 -29.24
N ILE A 55 -21.26 -21.02 -30.10
CA ILE A 55 -19.89 -20.53 -29.88
C ILE A 55 -19.88 -19.00 -29.78
N GLY A 56 -20.57 -18.30 -30.68
CA GLY A 56 -20.70 -16.85 -30.66
C GLY A 56 -21.35 -16.32 -29.39
N LEU A 57 -22.45 -16.94 -28.95
CA LEU A 57 -23.15 -16.56 -27.71
C LEU A 57 -22.31 -16.80 -26.46
N VAL A 58 -21.50 -17.86 -26.42
CA VAL A 58 -20.55 -18.10 -25.33
C VAL A 58 -19.50 -17.00 -25.27
N ILE A 59 -18.89 -16.63 -26.41
CA ILE A 59 -17.91 -15.54 -26.48
C ILE A 59 -18.53 -14.21 -26.03
N VAL A 60 -19.72 -13.88 -26.51
CA VAL A 60 -20.44 -12.65 -26.12
C VAL A 60 -20.75 -12.64 -24.62
N ALA A 61 -21.23 -13.76 -24.07
CA ALA A 61 -21.48 -13.89 -22.64
C ALA A 61 -20.20 -13.71 -21.81
N GLN A 62 -19.07 -14.25 -22.28
CA GLN A 62 -17.77 -14.08 -21.64
C GLN A 62 -17.28 -12.62 -21.68
N VAL A 63 -17.46 -11.91 -22.79
CA VAL A 63 -17.12 -10.48 -22.92
C VAL A 63 -17.99 -9.63 -22.00
N ILE A 64 -19.30 -9.89 -21.94
CA ILE A 64 -20.21 -9.18 -21.02
C ILE A 64 -19.81 -9.44 -19.57
N PHE A 65 -19.50 -10.68 -19.21
CA PHE A 65 -19.03 -11.03 -17.87
C PHE A 65 -17.76 -10.25 -17.51
N MET A 66 -16.78 -10.20 -18.43
CA MET A 66 -15.53 -9.46 -18.23
C MET A 66 -15.78 -7.95 -18.07
N TRP A 67 -16.67 -7.38 -18.90
CA TRP A 67 -17.04 -5.97 -18.84
C TRP A 67 -17.80 -5.61 -17.56
N ALA A 68 -18.73 -6.46 -17.13
CA ALA A 68 -19.53 -6.25 -15.93
C ALA A 68 -18.69 -6.39 -14.64
N ASN A 69 -17.58 -7.12 -14.71
CA ASN A 69 -16.64 -7.29 -13.60
C ASN A 69 -15.46 -6.31 -13.63
N ARG A 70 -15.38 -5.42 -14.64
CA ARG A 70 -14.21 -4.52 -14.86
C ARG A 70 -13.96 -3.53 -13.73
N THR A 71 -14.99 -3.20 -12.96
CA THR A 71 -14.91 -2.26 -11.82
C THR A 71 -14.81 -2.97 -10.47
N MET A 72 -14.79 -4.31 -10.42
CA MET A 72 -14.61 -5.05 -9.18
C MET A 72 -13.14 -5.01 -8.74
N VAL A 73 -12.73 -3.83 -8.27
CA VAL A 73 -11.51 -3.62 -7.53
C VAL A 73 -11.78 -4.11 -6.10
N THR A 74 -10.88 -4.92 -5.53
CA THR A 74 -11.06 -5.33 -4.13
C THR A 74 -11.06 -4.10 -3.22
N PRO A 75 -11.81 -4.10 -2.11
CA PRO A 75 -11.79 -2.98 -1.17
C PRO A 75 -10.37 -2.58 -0.73
N LEU A 76 -9.48 -3.56 -0.55
CA LEU A 76 -8.05 -3.30 -0.30
C LEU A 76 -7.40 -2.53 -1.44
N THR A 77 -7.60 -2.95 -2.69
CA THR A 77 -7.02 -2.26 -3.85
C THR A 77 -7.60 -0.86 -4.05
N GLN A 78 -8.87 -0.65 -3.70
CA GLN A 78 -9.48 0.68 -3.70
C GLN A 78 -8.85 1.56 -2.61
N ALA A 79 -8.68 1.03 -1.39
CA ALA A 79 -8.00 1.74 -0.31
C ALA A 79 -6.54 2.07 -0.66
N GLN A 80 -5.83 1.18 -1.35
CA GLN A 80 -4.47 1.43 -1.84
C GLN A 80 -4.42 2.63 -2.80
N ARG A 81 -5.42 2.76 -3.70
CA ARG A 81 -5.49 3.92 -4.60
C ARG A 81 -5.76 5.20 -3.83
N LEU A 82 -6.75 5.19 -2.94
CA LEU A 82 -7.06 6.34 -2.07
C LEU A 82 -5.83 6.77 -1.26
N TYR A 83 -5.06 5.80 -0.72
CA TYR A 83 -3.81 6.08 -0.02
C TYR A 83 -2.76 6.76 -0.92
N LEU A 84 -2.58 6.26 -2.15
CA LEU A 84 -1.63 6.86 -3.11
C LEU A 84 -2.07 8.25 -3.57
N ASP A 85 -3.38 8.49 -3.67
CA ASP A 85 -3.96 9.78 -4.05
C ASP A 85 -3.95 10.80 -2.89
N GLY A 86 -3.52 10.39 -1.69
CA GLY A 86 -3.51 11.23 -0.50
C GLY A 86 -4.88 11.41 0.17
N GLU A 87 -5.89 10.69 -0.31
CA GLU A 87 -7.26 10.66 0.20
C GLU A 87 -7.36 9.78 1.46
N PHE A 88 -6.54 10.10 2.47
CA PHE A 88 -6.34 9.25 3.63
C PHE A 88 -7.62 9.03 4.43
N ALA A 89 -8.50 10.03 4.56
CA ALA A 89 -9.76 9.90 5.29
C ALA A 89 -10.68 8.85 4.63
N GLN A 90 -10.81 8.90 3.31
CA GLN A 90 -11.61 7.91 2.58
C GLN A 90 -10.97 6.51 2.64
N ALA A 91 -9.63 6.45 2.61
CA ALA A 91 -8.90 5.19 2.75
C ALA A 91 -9.14 4.55 4.13
N SER A 92 -9.08 5.33 5.22
CA SER A 92 -9.33 4.82 6.57
C SER A 92 -10.78 4.38 6.75
N ASP A 93 -11.76 5.15 6.25
CA ASP A 93 -13.18 4.79 6.35
C ASP A 93 -13.48 3.43 5.67
N LEU A 94 -12.91 3.22 4.48
CA LEU A 94 -13.07 1.97 3.74
C LEU A 94 -12.43 0.79 4.47
N LEU A 95 -11.22 0.98 5.01
CA LEU A 95 -10.47 -0.05 5.72
C LEU A 95 -11.08 -0.38 7.09
N GLU A 96 -11.59 0.61 7.82
CA GLU A 96 -12.36 0.40 9.04
C GLU A 96 -13.66 -0.37 8.76
N GLY A 97 -14.31 -0.10 7.63
CA GLY A 97 -15.44 -0.91 7.17
C GLY A 97 -15.08 -2.39 6.94
N LEU A 98 -13.85 -2.68 6.49
CA LEU A 98 -13.36 -4.07 6.37
C LEU A 98 -13.05 -4.69 7.73
N ARG A 99 -12.44 -3.92 8.63
CA ARG A 99 -12.10 -4.36 9.98
C ARG A 99 -13.36 -4.66 10.80
N ALA A 100 -14.34 -3.75 10.80
CA ALA A 100 -15.63 -3.93 11.47
C ALA A 100 -16.46 -5.12 10.92
N ALA A 101 -16.25 -5.48 9.65
CA ALA A 101 -16.91 -6.64 9.03
C ALA A 101 -16.14 -7.96 9.21
N ASP A 102 -15.05 -7.98 9.99
CA ASP A 102 -14.14 -9.12 10.18
C ASP A 102 -13.61 -9.68 8.86
N LYS A 103 -13.28 -8.78 7.93
CA LYS A 103 -12.76 -9.08 6.58
C LYS A 103 -11.39 -8.47 6.32
N ALA A 104 -10.82 -7.76 7.29
CA ALA A 104 -9.48 -7.21 7.19
C ALA A 104 -8.46 -8.33 7.45
N ASP A 105 -7.60 -8.59 6.46
CA ASP A 105 -6.39 -9.37 6.66
C ASP A 105 -5.24 -8.46 7.14
N PHE A 106 -4.07 -9.05 7.43
CA PHE A 106 -2.91 -8.28 7.88
C PHE A 106 -2.50 -7.17 6.88
N ARG A 107 -2.82 -7.30 5.58
CA ARG A 107 -2.48 -6.31 4.56
C ARG A 107 -3.39 -5.10 4.67
N ALA A 108 -4.69 -5.33 4.85
CA ALA A 108 -5.66 -4.27 5.10
C ALA A 108 -5.37 -3.54 6.42
N LEU A 109 -5.06 -4.28 7.49
CA LEU A 109 -4.67 -3.69 8.78
C LEU A 109 -3.36 -2.90 8.66
N THR A 110 -2.36 -3.43 7.96
CA THR A 110 -1.10 -2.68 7.73
C THR A 110 -1.36 -1.38 6.98
N LEU A 111 -2.19 -1.42 5.93
CA LEU A 111 -2.54 -0.21 5.18
C LEU A 111 -3.34 0.78 6.04
N LEU A 112 -4.22 0.30 6.91
CA LEU A 112 -4.99 1.13 7.82
C LEU A 112 -4.08 1.83 8.83
N GLY A 113 -3.14 1.12 9.44
CA GLY A 113 -2.14 1.72 10.32
C GLY A 113 -1.29 2.77 9.59
N ASN A 114 -0.80 2.45 8.38
CA ASN A 114 -0.09 3.42 7.55
C ASN A 114 -0.94 4.66 7.22
N THR A 115 -2.23 4.47 6.98
CA THR A 115 -3.18 5.55 6.71
C THR A 115 -3.37 6.43 7.94
N TYR A 116 -3.53 5.83 9.13
CA TYR A 116 -3.61 6.58 10.39
C TYR A 116 -2.34 7.39 10.66
N ARG A 117 -1.16 6.81 10.39
CA ARG A 117 0.10 7.55 10.46
C ARG A 117 0.09 8.77 9.54
N GLN A 118 -0.39 8.64 8.30
CA GLN A 118 -0.47 9.79 7.38
C GLN A 118 -1.48 10.86 7.82
N GLN A 119 -2.48 10.51 8.63
CA GLN A 119 -3.41 11.45 9.24
C GLN A 119 -2.90 12.06 10.56
N GLY A 120 -1.69 11.72 11.01
CA GLY A 120 -1.16 12.13 12.31
C GLY A 120 -1.77 11.38 13.51
N MET A 121 -2.63 10.38 13.27
CA MET A 121 -3.24 9.56 14.33
C MET A 121 -2.29 8.44 14.77
N ILE A 122 -1.19 8.80 15.41
CA ILE A 122 -0.07 7.90 15.69
C ILE A 122 -0.44 6.74 16.61
N ASP A 123 -1.24 6.98 17.65
CA ASP A 123 -1.68 5.92 18.58
C ASP A 123 -2.61 4.89 17.90
N HIS A 124 -3.45 5.36 16.97
CA HIS A 124 -4.32 4.47 16.17
C HIS A 124 -3.48 3.62 15.20
N SER A 125 -2.42 4.21 14.62
CA SER A 125 -1.47 3.48 13.80
C SER A 125 -0.83 2.33 14.57
N GLU A 126 -0.32 2.59 15.78
CA GLU A 126 0.29 1.57 16.64
C GLU A 126 -0.68 0.43 16.94
N ALA A 127 -1.88 0.75 17.45
CA ALA A 127 -2.86 -0.27 17.83
C ALA A 127 -3.22 -1.21 16.67
N VAL A 128 -3.46 -0.66 15.48
CA VAL A 128 -3.85 -1.45 14.30
C VAL A 128 -2.66 -2.25 13.73
N LEU A 129 -1.45 -1.71 13.80
CA LEU A 129 -0.25 -2.45 13.35
C LEU A 129 0.08 -3.61 14.28
N LEU A 130 -0.18 -3.48 15.58
CA LEU A 130 -0.11 -4.61 16.52
C LEU A 130 -1.11 -5.71 16.16
N GLU A 131 -2.36 -5.36 15.80
CA GLU A 131 -3.32 -6.35 15.29
C GLU A 131 -2.84 -7.04 14.02
N ALA A 132 -2.21 -6.30 13.10
CA ALA A 132 -1.64 -6.89 11.88
C ALA A 132 -0.50 -7.88 12.20
N LEU A 133 0.34 -7.54 13.20
CA LEU A 133 1.42 -8.40 13.68
C LEU A 133 0.91 -9.62 14.44
N ASP A 134 -0.22 -9.53 15.15
CA ASP A 134 -0.85 -10.69 15.79
C ASP A 134 -1.29 -11.75 14.75
N ILE A 135 -1.71 -11.31 13.56
CA ILE A 135 -2.06 -12.21 12.44
C ILE A 135 -0.81 -12.75 11.73
N GLN A 136 0.19 -11.90 11.50
CA GLN A 136 1.44 -12.25 10.81
C GLN A 136 2.68 -11.63 11.49
N PRO A 137 3.25 -12.29 12.53
CA PRO A 137 4.27 -11.68 13.40
C PRO A 137 5.61 -11.35 12.72
N ASN A 138 5.92 -12.05 11.63
CA ASN A 138 7.20 -11.96 10.93
C ASN A 138 7.04 -11.43 9.50
N HIS A 139 5.90 -10.83 9.18
CA HIS A 139 5.70 -10.24 7.85
C HIS A 139 6.32 -8.84 7.82
N HIS A 140 7.13 -8.58 6.79
CA HIS A 140 7.92 -7.36 6.70
C HIS A 140 7.06 -6.07 6.61
N TYR A 141 5.92 -6.08 5.90
CA TYR A 141 5.00 -4.93 5.82
C TYR A 141 4.52 -4.38 7.17
N PRO A 142 3.85 -5.17 8.05
CA PRO A 142 3.42 -4.67 9.35
C PRO A 142 4.60 -4.36 10.28
N LEU A 143 5.70 -5.12 10.22
CA LEU A 143 6.91 -4.82 10.99
C LEU A 143 7.46 -3.42 10.63
N TYR A 144 7.63 -3.13 9.35
CA TYR A 144 8.11 -1.83 8.91
C TYR A 144 7.14 -0.70 9.28
N GLY A 145 5.84 -0.89 9.06
CA GLY A 145 4.82 0.09 9.46
C GLY A 145 4.87 0.38 10.96
N PHE A 146 5.05 -0.66 11.79
CA PHE A 146 5.16 -0.53 13.25
C PHE A 146 6.44 0.19 13.64
N GLY A 147 7.59 -0.23 13.08
CA GLY A 147 8.88 0.43 13.31
C GLY A 147 8.87 1.92 12.98
N ARG A 148 8.28 2.32 11.85
CA ARG A 148 8.13 3.74 11.50
C ARG A 148 7.16 4.49 12.41
N THR A 149 6.14 3.83 12.95
CA THR A 149 5.25 4.43 13.95
C THR A 149 5.99 4.68 15.26
N LEU A 150 6.79 3.71 15.72
CA LEU A 150 7.64 3.84 16.90
C LEU A 150 8.68 4.96 16.75
N LEU A 151 9.26 5.10 15.55
CA LEU A 151 10.20 6.18 15.23
C LEU A 151 9.55 7.55 15.48
N ILE A 152 8.33 7.74 14.97
CA ILE A 152 7.57 8.99 15.12
C ILE A 152 7.21 9.27 16.58
N GLN A 153 6.87 8.23 17.34
CA GLN A 153 6.62 8.33 18.79
C GLN A 153 7.88 8.66 19.60
N GLY A 154 9.07 8.69 19.00
CA GLY A 154 10.34 8.91 19.68
C GLY A 154 10.88 7.66 20.40
N ARG A 155 10.30 6.49 20.15
CA ARG A 155 10.73 5.20 20.73
C ARG A 155 11.86 4.61 19.89
N TYR A 156 12.96 5.35 19.77
CA TYR A 156 14.03 5.12 18.78
C TYR A 156 14.69 3.74 18.88
N ARG A 157 14.96 3.26 20.10
CA ARG A 157 15.59 1.95 20.29
C ARG A 157 14.68 0.81 19.84
N GLU A 158 13.40 0.86 20.23
CA GLU A 158 12.41 -0.14 19.80
C GLU A 158 12.14 -0.05 18.29
N ALA A 159 12.12 1.16 17.73
CA ALA A 159 12.00 1.38 16.30
C ALA A 159 13.13 0.70 15.53
N ALA A 160 14.39 0.88 15.97
CA ALA A 160 15.55 0.23 15.36
C ALA A 160 15.41 -1.30 15.37
N ASP A 161 15.12 -1.90 16.53
CA ASP A 161 14.95 -3.35 16.67
C ASP A 161 13.85 -3.90 15.73
N ILE A 162 12.73 -3.19 15.61
CA ILE A 162 11.60 -3.60 14.76
C ILE A 162 11.90 -3.42 13.27
N ILE A 163 12.58 -2.34 12.88
CA ILE A 163 12.97 -2.09 11.47
C ILE A 163 14.04 -3.10 11.04
N GLU A 164 14.99 -3.46 11.90
CA GLU A 164 15.96 -4.53 11.63
C GLU A 164 15.26 -5.87 11.38
N ARG A 165 14.25 -6.21 12.20
CA ARG A 165 13.41 -7.39 11.95
C ARG A 165 12.67 -7.29 10.62
N ALA A 166 12.18 -6.10 10.26
CA ALA A 166 11.51 -5.88 8.97
C ALA A 166 12.47 -6.10 7.79
N LEU A 167 13.72 -5.64 7.88
CA LEU A 167 14.78 -5.89 6.89
C LEU A 167 15.11 -7.38 6.80
N ALA A 168 15.30 -8.06 7.94
CA ALA A 168 15.55 -9.51 7.98
C ALA A 168 14.38 -10.33 7.40
N ALA A 169 13.15 -9.83 7.52
CA ALA A 169 11.95 -10.42 6.93
C ALA A 169 11.75 -10.09 5.43
N GLY A 170 12.68 -9.38 4.79
CA GLY A 170 12.66 -9.08 3.36
C GLY A 170 12.08 -7.72 2.99
N SER A 171 12.06 -6.75 3.90
CA SER A 171 11.76 -5.36 3.51
C SER A 171 12.78 -4.85 2.50
N PRO A 172 12.35 -4.01 1.54
CA PRO A 172 13.25 -3.43 0.56
C PRO A 172 14.29 -2.52 1.24
N PRO A 173 15.51 -2.37 0.69
CA PRO A 173 16.60 -1.64 1.34
C PRO A 173 16.30 -0.16 1.62
N VAL A 174 15.31 0.40 0.93
CA VAL A 174 14.77 1.74 1.18
C VAL A 174 14.46 2.05 2.65
N VAL A 175 14.11 1.05 3.45
CA VAL A 175 13.78 1.25 4.88
C VAL A 175 15.02 1.51 5.75
N ARG A 176 16.24 1.35 5.20
CA ARG A 176 17.51 1.58 5.92
C ARG A 176 17.67 3.02 6.39
N LEU A 177 17.08 4.00 5.70
CA LEU A 177 17.14 5.39 6.14
C LEU A 177 16.42 5.57 7.49
N ASP A 178 15.20 5.04 7.60
CA ASP A 178 14.43 5.06 8.86
C ASP A 178 15.17 4.31 9.98
N LEU A 179 15.90 3.22 9.64
CA LEU A 179 16.78 2.54 10.58
C LEU A 179 17.96 3.43 11.01
N ALA A 180 18.59 4.14 10.07
CA ALA A 180 19.69 5.05 10.38
C ALA A 180 19.23 6.18 11.31
N GLU A 181 18.05 6.76 11.06
CA GLU A 181 17.43 7.77 11.94
C GLU A 181 17.18 7.18 13.35
N ALA A 182 16.57 5.99 13.44
CA ALA A 182 16.33 5.32 14.71
C ALA A 182 17.62 5.03 15.49
N LEU A 183 18.67 4.56 14.81
CA LEU A 183 19.97 4.28 15.40
C LEU A 183 20.67 5.57 15.85
N PHE A 184 20.60 6.64 15.05
CA PHE A 184 21.21 7.92 15.38
C PHE A 184 20.58 8.52 16.65
N HIS A 185 19.25 8.59 16.71
CA HIS A 185 18.55 9.14 17.87
C HIS A 185 18.58 8.22 19.11
N SER A 186 18.88 6.93 18.94
CA SER A 186 19.16 6.01 20.06
C SER A 186 20.63 6.00 20.50
N GLY A 187 21.50 6.81 19.89
CA GLY A 187 22.91 6.99 20.26
C GLY A 187 23.88 5.98 19.64
N GLN A 188 23.42 5.13 18.73
CA GLN A 188 24.21 4.09 18.06
C GLN A 188 24.85 4.63 16.78
N VAL A 189 25.70 5.65 16.94
CA VAL A 189 26.22 6.51 15.86
C VAL A 189 26.95 5.73 14.76
N ASP A 190 27.84 4.80 15.10
CA ASP A 190 28.60 4.06 14.07
C ASP A 190 27.69 3.13 13.23
N ALA A 191 26.70 2.50 13.87
CA ALA A 191 25.72 1.68 13.16
C ALA A 191 24.79 2.54 12.29
N ALA A 192 24.37 3.70 12.80
CA ALA A 192 23.58 4.68 12.05
C ALA A 192 24.31 5.17 10.80
N ALA A 193 25.61 5.49 10.92
CA ALA A 193 26.42 5.92 9.79
C ALA A 193 26.53 4.85 8.69
N GLN A 194 26.69 3.57 9.07
CA GLN A 194 26.68 2.47 8.10
C GLN A 194 25.32 2.39 7.38
N GLN A 195 24.20 2.40 8.12
CA GLN A 195 22.88 2.30 7.50
C GLN A 195 22.54 3.51 6.63
N ALA A 196 22.96 4.72 7.02
CA ALA A 196 22.78 5.94 6.21
C ALA A 196 23.57 5.86 4.89
N SER A 197 24.83 5.40 4.94
CA SER A 197 25.65 5.20 3.75
C SER A 197 25.04 4.15 2.81
N ASP A 198 24.60 3.02 3.34
CA ASP A 198 23.96 1.96 2.55
C ASP A 198 22.65 2.47 1.92
N ALA A 199 21.85 3.23 2.68
CA ALA A 199 20.60 3.83 2.19
C ALA A 199 20.82 4.78 1.01
N MET A 200 21.93 5.52 0.97
CA MET A 200 22.27 6.41 -0.15
C MET A 200 22.70 5.63 -1.41
N GLN A 201 23.29 4.43 -1.26
CA GLN A 201 23.66 3.58 -2.39
C GLN A 201 22.43 2.94 -3.04
N ASP A 202 21.47 2.53 -2.22
CA ASP A 202 20.25 1.85 -2.65
C ASP A 202 19.13 2.83 -3.07
N GLY A 203 19.17 4.07 -2.57
CA GLY A 203 18.10 5.06 -2.65
C GLY A 203 18.29 6.13 -3.72
N VAL A 204 17.49 6.04 -4.79
CA VAL A 204 17.50 6.98 -5.93
C VAL A 204 16.68 8.26 -5.66
N GLU A 205 15.82 8.26 -4.63
CA GLU A 205 14.91 9.38 -4.35
C GLU A 205 15.65 10.58 -3.70
N PRO A 206 15.49 11.81 -4.21
CA PRO A 206 16.29 12.95 -3.76
C PRO A 206 16.16 13.29 -2.26
N HIS A 207 14.96 13.15 -1.69
CA HIS A 207 14.74 13.42 -0.28
C HIS A 207 15.47 12.41 0.63
N ARG A 208 15.59 11.15 0.21
CA ARG A 208 16.35 10.15 0.98
C ARG A 208 17.85 10.38 0.88
N GLN A 209 18.35 10.76 -0.29
CA GLN A 209 19.75 11.14 -0.46
C GLN A 209 20.13 12.33 0.43
N LEU A 210 19.26 13.36 0.46
CA LEU A 210 19.42 14.49 1.35
C LEU A 210 19.52 14.06 2.82
N MET A 211 18.56 13.29 3.32
CA MET A 211 18.55 12.91 4.73
C MET A 211 19.72 11.99 5.09
N GLY A 212 20.05 11.01 4.23
CA GLY A 212 21.21 10.15 4.45
C GLY A 212 22.52 10.94 4.54
N ALA A 213 22.72 11.89 3.62
CA ALA A 213 23.89 12.77 3.64
C ALA A 213 23.90 13.71 4.86
N TYR A 214 22.73 14.25 5.21
CA TYR A 214 22.57 15.11 6.37
C TYR A 214 22.88 14.38 7.68
N LEU A 215 22.41 13.15 7.85
CA LEU A 215 22.73 12.31 9.01
C LEU A 215 24.22 12.02 9.08
N LEU A 216 24.86 11.66 7.96
CA LEU A 216 26.32 11.44 7.93
C LEU A 216 27.10 12.69 8.31
N PHE A 217 26.68 13.86 7.84
CA PHE A 217 27.25 15.14 8.23
C PHE A 217 27.08 15.42 9.74
N ARG A 218 25.88 15.21 10.28
CA ARG A 218 25.56 15.34 11.71
C ARG A 218 26.38 14.42 12.61
N MET A 219 26.78 13.26 12.08
CA MET A 219 27.62 12.28 12.78
C MET A 219 29.13 12.53 12.59
N GLU A 220 29.53 13.59 11.86
CA GLU A 220 30.93 13.86 11.47
C GLU A 220 31.57 12.72 10.67
N LYS A 221 30.74 11.94 9.94
CA LYS A 221 31.15 10.80 9.09
C LYS A 221 31.05 11.11 7.60
N GLY A 222 30.55 12.29 7.23
CA GLY A 222 30.39 12.72 5.85
C GLY A 222 30.50 14.23 5.67
N ALA A 223 30.65 14.67 4.42
CA ALA A 223 30.61 16.08 4.07
C ALA A 223 29.18 16.64 4.19
N ALA A 224 29.05 17.97 4.25
CA ALA A 224 27.76 18.63 4.20
C ALA A 224 26.99 18.21 2.92
N PRO A 225 25.65 18.04 3.00
CA PRO A 225 24.84 17.63 1.85
C PRO A 225 24.98 18.64 0.70
N GLU A 226 25.07 18.14 -0.53
CA GLU A 226 25.13 18.99 -1.71
C GLU A 226 23.90 19.88 -1.82
N ARG A 227 24.09 21.11 -2.31
CA ARG A 227 22.99 22.06 -2.52
C ARG A 227 21.91 21.51 -3.46
N SER A 228 22.29 20.68 -4.43
CA SER A 228 21.40 19.96 -5.34
C SER A 228 20.44 19.02 -4.60
N TRP A 229 20.96 18.27 -3.63
CA TRP A 229 20.17 17.36 -2.78
C TRP A 229 19.25 18.13 -1.85
N ILE A 230 19.75 19.21 -1.22
CA ILE A 230 18.92 20.07 -0.36
C ILE A 230 17.74 20.63 -1.17
N ALA A 231 18.01 21.23 -2.33
CA ALA A 231 16.96 21.82 -3.17
C ALA A 231 15.91 20.80 -3.64
N ALA A 232 16.32 19.55 -3.91
CA ALA A 232 15.42 18.51 -4.39
C ALA A 232 14.65 17.77 -3.28
N GLY A 233 15.19 17.74 -2.05
CA GLY A 233 14.68 16.93 -0.95
C GLY A 233 14.00 17.72 0.18
N LEU A 234 14.35 18.98 0.38
CA LEU A 234 13.96 19.74 1.58
C LEU A 234 12.45 19.89 1.73
N ALA A 235 11.73 20.13 0.63
CA ALA A 235 10.27 20.29 0.65
C ALA A 235 9.54 19.05 1.18
N TYR A 236 10.08 17.85 0.93
CA TYR A 236 9.53 16.62 1.48
C TYR A 236 9.65 16.59 3.01
N TRP A 237 10.84 16.88 3.54
CA TRP A 237 11.09 16.86 4.98
C TRP A 237 10.39 17.99 5.73
N GLN A 238 10.22 19.16 5.11
CA GLN A 238 9.37 20.22 5.65
C GLN A 238 7.93 19.71 5.83
N ALA A 239 7.36 19.06 4.82
CA ALA A 239 6.01 18.52 4.90
C ALA A 239 5.87 17.39 5.94
N GLU A 240 6.88 16.53 6.09
CA GLU A 240 6.90 15.51 7.15
C GLU A 240 7.02 16.15 8.55
N ALA A 241 7.86 17.18 8.72
CA ALA A 241 8.00 17.92 9.97
C ALA A 241 6.68 18.57 10.39
N ASP A 242 6.00 19.23 9.43
CA ASP A 242 4.71 19.87 9.67
C ASP A 242 3.63 18.83 10.01
N ARG A 243 3.59 17.69 9.30
CA ARG A 243 2.63 16.61 9.55
C ARG A 243 2.77 16.03 10.96
N PHE A 244 4.00 15.91 11.44
CA PHE A 244 4.31 15.28 12.72
C PHE A 244 4.71 16.29 13.80
N ALA A 245 4.35 17.57 13.64
CA ALA A 245 4.76 18.66 14.53
C ALA A 245 4.44 18.40 16.01
N ASP A 246 3.35 17.68 16.29
CA ASP A 246 2.90 17.34 17.66
C ASP A 246 3.62 16.11 18.26
N THR A 247 4.65 15.59 17.59
CA THR A 247 5.40 14.39 18.01
C THR A 247 6.85 14.73 18.35
N PRO A 248 7.53 13.91 19.18
CA PRO A 248 8.96 14.08 19.44
C PRO A 248 9.80 14.06 18.15
N TYR A 249 9.45 13.18 17.22
CA TYR A 249 10.12 13.09 15.92
C TYR A 249 9.96 14.35 15.08
N GLY A 250 8.74 14.88 14.93
CA GLY A 250 8.52 16.09 14.12
C GLY A 250 9.21 17.32 14.70
N THR A 251 9.33 17.42 16.02
CA THR A 251 10.12 18.49 16.67
C THR A 251 11.59 18.43 16.26
N LEU A 252 12.22 17.26 16.35
CA LEU A 252 13.61 17.06 15.92
C LEU A 252 13.78 17.30 14.41
N LEU A 253 12.86 16.76 13.62
CA LEU A 253 12.88 16.92 12.17
C LEU A 253 12.76 18.40 11.77
N ALA A 254 11.96 19.21 12.48
CA ALA A 254 11.86 20.64 12.23
C ALA A 254 13.18 21.39 12.53
N ASP A 255 13.93 20.98 13.57
CA ASP A 255 15.27 21.49 13.83
C ASP A 255 16.25 21.12 12.70
N ASP A 256 16.18 19.87 12.24
CA ASP A 256 17.01 19.34 11.17
C ASP A 256 16.74 20.08 9.85
N VAL A 257 15.47 20.33 9.53
CA VAL A 257 15.05 21.11 8.36
C VAL A 257 15.59 22.54 8.41
N ARG A 258 15.50 23.25 9.54
CA ARG A 258 16.11 24.57 9.71
C ARG A 258 17.63 24.56 9.58
N ALA A 259 18.29 23.48 9.98
CA ALA A 259 19.73 23.32 9.77
C ALA A 259 20.06 23.10 8.29
N MET A 260 19.30 22.27 7.58
CA MET A 260 19.45 22.07 6.14
C MET A 260 19.22 23.36 5.34
N GLU A 261 18.25 24.20 5.74
CA GLU A 261 18.01 25.52 5.15
C GLU A 261 19.21 26.45 5.27
N ARG A 262 19.86 26.48 6.45
CA ARG A 262 21.06 27.29 6.67
C ARG A 262 22.23 26.82 5.82
N LEU A 263 22.44 25.50 5.73
CA LEU A 263 23.47 24.92 4.85
C LEU A 263 23.26 25.31 3.38
N MET A 264 22.01 25.44 2.93
CA MET A 264 21.69 25.88 1.57
C MET A 264 22.07 27.35 1.29
N GLN A 265 22.13 28.18 2.33
CA GLN A 265 22.50 29.59 2.22
C GLN A 265 24.02 29.81 2.31
N GLU A 266 24.73 28.91 2.99
CA GLU A 266 26.18 28.99 3.25
C GLU A 266 27.04 28.37 2.13
N VAL A 267 26.46 27.51 1.28
CA VAL A 267 27.11 26.81 0.15
C VAL A 267 26.73 27.41 -1.21
#